data_AF-A0A2N2HFY0-F1
#
_entry.id   AF-A0A2N2HFY0-F1
#
_cell.length_a   1.000
_cell.length_b   1.000
_cell.length_c   1.000
_cell.angle_alpha   90.00
_cell.angle_beta   90.00
_cell.angle_gamma   90.00
#
_symmetry.space_group_name_H-M   'P 1'
#
loop_
_entity.id
_entity.type
_entity.pdbx_description
1 polymer ?
#
loop_
_entity_poly.entity_id
_entity_poly.type
_entity_poly.pdbx_seq_one_letter_code
_entity_poly.pdbx_strand_id
1 'polypeptide(L)'
;GWSEGERYCESPEALERIFDIIDPVPAKAKYCVVKPVTMLEAGDEPEVVMFFARPESLCGLHQLACFVTNDPEVVASPWAAACGGIVTWPRTYLEHGLNRAVIGGWDPSARKFLKTDELSFTVPWGMFCDMLERYPDSFLKMHTWETTRKKIVRSRKAWGEEGK
;
A
#
# COMPACT_ATOMS: atom_id res chain seq x y z
N GLY A 1 -29.83 8.31 1.32
CA GLY A 1 -29.75 9.35 2.36
C GLY A 1 -28.29 9.62 2.61
N TRP A 2 -27.90 10.87 2.73
CA TRP A 2 -26.53 11.26 3.09
C TRP A 2 -26.37 11.12 4.60
N SER A 3 -25.28 10.48 5.06
CA SER A 3 -24.90 10.49 6.47
C SER A 3 -24.39 11.87 6.87
N GLU A 4 -24.33 12.14 8.17
CA GLU A 4 -23.56 13.27 8.68
C GLU A 4 -22.09 13.10 8.24
N GLY A 5 -21.55 14.10 7.55
CA GLY A 5 -20.19 14.03 6.99
C GLY A 5 -19.11 14.12 8.09
N GLU A 6 -17.95 13.54 7.83
CA GLU A 6 -16.89 13.37 8.83
C GLU A 6 -16.00 14.61 9.03
N ARG A 7 -16.19 15.65 8.20
CA ARG A 7 -15.46 16.93 8.27
C ARG A 7 -13.93 16.77 8.23
N TYR A 8 -13.43 15.93 7.33
CA TYR A 8 -11.97 15.75 7.13
C TYR A 8 -11.27 16.96 6.50
N CYS A 9 -12.03 17.86 5.88
CA CYS A 9 -11.54 19.12 5.35
C CYS A 9 -12.26 20.29 6.02
N GLU A 10 -11.58 21.43 6.12
CA GLU A 10 -12.10 22.63 6.77
C GLU A 10 -13.32 23.23 6.05
N SER A 11 -13.40 23.06 4.72
CA SER A 11 -14.50 23.54 3.88
C SER A 11 -14.66 22.67 2.62
N PRO A 12 -15.81 22.75 1.93
CA PRO A 12 -16.01 22.11 0.62
C PRO A 12 -14.95 22.53 -0.42
N GLU A 13 -14.59 23.82 -0.47
CA GLU A 13 -13.61 24.34 -1.43
C GLU A 13 -12.20 23.80 -1.16
N ALA A 14 -11.87 23.53 0.10
CA ALA A 14 -10.61 22.87 0.46
C ALA A 14 -10.58 21.42 -0.04
N LEU A 15 -11.71 20.70 0.04
CA LEU A 15 -11.83 19.34 -0.49
C LEU A 15 -11.79 19.32 -2.03
N GLU A 16 -12.45 20.27 -2.69
CA GLU A 16 -12.39 20.42 -4.15
C GLU A 16 -10.95 20.59 -4.65
N ARG A 17 -10.16 21.50 -4.04
CA ARG A 17 -8.74 21.65 -4.37
C ARG A 17 -7.94 20.37 -4.19
N ILE A 18 -8.26 19.56 -3.18
CA ILE A 18 -7.60 18.27 -2.97
C ILE A 18 -7.99 17.30 -4.10
N PHE A 19 -9.24 17.26 -4.52
CA PHE A 19 -9.65 16.41 -5.65
C PHE A 19 -9.01 16.85 -6.97
N ASP A 20 -8.85 18.15 -7.21
CA ASP A 20 -8.13 18.67 -8.38
C ASP A 20 -6.64 18.25 -8.38
N ILE A 21 -6.03 18.13 -7.19
CA ILE A 21 -4.64 17.64 -7.06
C ILE A 21 -4.55 16.13 -7.27
N ILE A 22 -5.51 15.36 -6.73
CA ILE A 22 -5.50 13.90 -6.84
C ILE A 22 -5.75 13.48 -8.29
N ASP A 23 -6.66 14.18 -8.98
CA ASP A 23 -7.15 13.92 -10.34
C ASP A 23 -7.20 12.41 -10.67
N PRO A 24 -8.13 11.65 -10.05
CA PRO A 24 -8.15 10.19 -10.15
C PRO A 24 -8.22 9.71 -11.61
N VAL A 25 -7.27 8.87 -12.00
CA VAL A 25 -7.25 8.27 -13.34
C VAL A 25 -8.56 7.52 -13.62
N PRO A 26 -9.26 7.79 -14.75
CA PRO A 26 -10.48 7.10 -15.11
C PRO A 26 -10.33 5.57 -15.10
N ALA A 27 -11.45 4.87 -14.86
CA ALA A 27 -11.47 3.42 -14.91
C ALA A 27 -11.21 2.95 -16.36
N LYS A 28 -10.22 2.07 -16.54
CA LYS A 28 -9.86 1.53 -17.88
C LYS A 28 -10.88 0.51 -18.41
N ALA A 29 -11.68 -0.07 -17.52
CA ALA A 29 -12.64 -1.11 -17.84
C ALA A 29 -13.88 -1.03 -16.94
N LYS A 30 -14.91 -1.80 -17.31
CA LYS A 30 -16.18 -1.86 -16.58
C LYS A 30 -16.06 -2.46 -15.17
N TYR A 31 -15.06 -3.33 -14.96
CA TYR A 31 -14.89 -4.07 -13.71
C TYR A 31 -13.49 -3.84 -13.14
N CYS A 32 -13.43 -3.62 -11.82
CA CYS A 32 -12.21 -3.71 -11.04
C CYS A 32 -12.11 -5.13 -10.48
N VAL A 33 -11.02 -5.84 -10.77
CA VAL A 33 -10.78 -7.19 -10.29
C VAL A 33 -9.75 -7.14 -9.17
N VAL A 34 -10.13 -7.62 -7.98
CA VAL A 34 -9.22 -7.78 -6.85
C VAL A 34 -9.08 -9.27 -6.57
N LYS A 35 -7.84 -9.77 -6.60
CA LYS A 35 -7.53 -11.19 -6.55
C LYS A 35 -6.32 -11.43 -5.63
N PRO A 36 -6.34 -12.47 -4.76
CA PRO A 36 -5.16 -12.88 -4.02
C PRO A 36 -4.01 -13.21 -4.98
N VAL A 37 -2.78 -12.82 -4.64
CA VAL A 37 -1.59 -13.08 -5.48
C VAL A 37 -1.42 -14.59 -5.76
N THR A 38 -1.79 -15.45 -4.81
CA THR A 38 -1.73 -16.91 -4.95
C THR A 38 -2.71 -17.49 -5.96
N MET A 39 -3.68 -16.70 -6.44
CA MET A 39 -4.62 -17.12 -7.46
C MET A 39 -4.23 -16.62 -8.85
N LEU A 40 -3.22 -15.74 -8.99
CA LEU A 40 -2.85 -15.17 -10.29
C LEU A 40 -2.51 -16.27 -11.30
N GLU A 41 -3.02 -16.11 -12.52
CA GLU A 41 -2.85 -17.05 -13.63
C GLU A 41 -1.96 -16.44 -14.70
N ALA A 42 -1.44 -17.28 -15.60
CA ALA A 42 -0.67 -16.81 -16.75
C ALA A 42 -1.55 -15.92 -17.64
N GLY A 43 -1.12 -14.67 -17.85
CA GLY A 43 -1.87 -13.67 -18.61
C GLY A 43 -2.66 -12.67 -17.76
N ASP A 44 -2.71 -12.85 -16.43
CA ASP A 44 -3.16 -11.76 -15.56
C ASP A 44 -2.19 -10.57 -15.66
N GLU A 45 -2.73 -9.36 -15.82
CA GLU A 45 -1.98 -8.10 -15.90
C GLU A 45 -2.37 -7.16 -14.73
N PRO A 46 -1.86 -7.40 -13.50
CA PRO A 46 -2.16 -6.53 -12.37
C PRO A 46 -1.60 -5.13 -12.59
N GLU A 47 -2.34 -4.10 -12.18
CA GLU A 47 -1.80 -2.72 -12.14
C GLU A 47 -0.94 -2.50 -10.88
N VAL A 48 -1.40 -3.03 -9.75
CA VAL A 48 -0.80 -2.81 -8.43
C VAL A 48 -0.95 -4.04 -7.53
N VAL A 49 -0.09 -4.14 -6.50
CA VAL A 49 -0.17 -5.16 -5.45
C VAL A 49 -0.34 -4.47 -4.09
N MET A 50 -1.33 -4.93 -3.33
CA MET A 50 -1.71 -4.35 -2.04
C MET A 50 -1.35 -5.33 -0.92
N PHE A 51 -0.64 -4.82 0.08
CA PHE A 51 -0.32 -5.51 1.32
C PHE A 51 -1.09 -4.86 2.46
N PHE A 52 -1.53 -5.68 3.41
CA PHE A 52 -2.05 -5.24 4.69
C PHE A 52 -1.10 -5.75 5.76
N ALA A 53 -0.41 -4.83 6.42
CA ALA A 53 0.74 -5.17 7.25
C ALA A 53 0.85 -4.26 8.48
N ARG A 54 1.36 -4.86 9.56
CA ARG A 54 1.81 -4.14 10.75
C ARG A 54 3.20 -3.54 10.54
N PRO A 55 3.61 -2.52 11.34
CA PRO A 55 4.87 -1.79 11.16
C PRO A 55 6.12 -2.65 11.00
N GLU A 56 6.21 -3.76 11.72
CA GLU A 56 7.38 -4.65 11.68
C GLU A 56 7.52 -5.44 10.36
N SER A 57 6.42 -5.69 9.63
CA SER A 57 6.50 -6.24 8.26
C SER A 57 6.58 -5.10 7.23
N LEU A 58 5.83 -4.03 7.48
CA LEU A 58 5.77 -2.85 6.62
C LEU A 58 7.14 -2.19 6.42
N CYS A 59 7.99 -2.13 7.45
CA CYS A 59 9.34 -1.58 7.31
C CYS A 59 10.22 -2.39 6.33
N GLY A 60 10.00 -3.70 6.22
CA GLY A 60 10.66 -4.54 5.23
C GLY A 60 10.23 -4.19 3.81
N LEU A 61 8.92 -4.04 3.59
CA LEU A 61 8.36 -3.63 2.28
C LEU A 61 8.86 -2.23 1.88
N HIS A 62 8.85 -1.28 2.83
CA HIS A 62 9.35 0.07 2.63
C HIS A 62 10.83 0.08 2.20
N GLN A 63 11.70 -0.62 2.95
CA GLN A 63 13.13 -0.67 2.60
C GLN A 63 13.39 -1.47 1.32
N LEU A 64 12.58 -2.48 1.02
CA LEU A 64 12.72 -3.22 -0.22
C LEU A 64 12.34 -2.36 -1.44
N ALA A 65 11.37 -1.45 -1.31
CA ALA A 65 11.02 -0.49 -2.36
C ALA A 65 12.20 0.42 -2.70
N CYS A 66 12.86 0.96 -1.66
CA CYS A 66 14.09 1.74 -1.82
C CYS A 66 15.22 0.89 -2.40
N PHE A 67 15.40 -0.35 -1.94
CA PHE A 67 16.45 -1.25 -2.46
C PHE A 67 16.33 -1.50 -3.97
N VAL A 68 15.11 -1.69 -4.50
CA VAL A 68 14.93 -1.99 -5.92
C VAL A 68 14.91 -0.75 -6.83
N THR A 69 14.70 0.43 -6.26
CA THR A 69 14.65 1.69 -7.03
C THR A 69 15.87 2.58 -6.84
N ASN A 70 16.61 2.40 -5.74
CA ASN A 70 17.62 3.33 -5.22
C ASN A 70 17.09 4.76 -5.00
N ASP A 71 15.78 4.92 -4.81
CA ASP A 71 15.13 6.20 -4.58
C ASP A 71 14.67 6.32 -3.11
N PRO A 72 15.20 7.27 -2.32
CA PRO A 72 14.80 7.47 -0.93
C PRO A 72 13.37 8.05 -0.79
N GLU A 73 12.80 8.64 -1.84
CA GLU A 73 11.45 9.22 -1.87
C GLU A 73 10.43 8.31 -2.58
N VAL A 74 10.80 7.05 -2.86
CA VAL A 74 9.96 6.08 -3.58
C VAL A 74 8.64 5.76 -2.88
N VAL A 75 8.58 5.94 -1.55
CA VAL A 75 7.39 5.66 -0.75
C VAL A 75 6.69 6.97 -0.39
N ALA A 76 5.43 7.11 -0.78
CA ALA A 76 4.57 8.22 -0.42
C ALA A 76 3.51 7.80 0.62
N SER A 77 3.01 8.77 1.39
CA SER A 77 1.87 8.57 2.30
C SER A 77 0.93 9.79 2.27
N PRO A 78 0.30 10.07 1.12
CA PRO A 78 -0.57 11.23 0.95
C PRO A 78 -1.91 11.08 1.68
N TRP A 79 -2.61 12.20 1.89
CA TRP A 79 -3.99 12.19 2.36
C TRP A 79 -4.91 11.51 1.33
N ALA A 80 -5.84 10.68 1.81
CA ALA A 80 -6.88 10.09 0.99
C ALA A 80 -8.00 9.50 1.86
N ALA A 81 -9.20 9.36 1.27
CA ALA A 81 -10.12 8.31 1.69
C ALA A 81 -9.44 6.93 1.55
N ALA A 82 -9.88 5.92 2.30
CA ALA A 82 -9.15 4.65 2.40
C ALA A 82 -8.77 4.02 1.06
N CYS A 83 -9.70 3.91 0.12
CA CYS A 83 -9.43 3.34 -1.20
C CYS A 83 -8.40 4.15 -2.00
N GLY A 84 -8.22 5.44 -1.70
CA GLY A 84 -7.27 6.29 -2.40
C GLY A 84 -5.82 5.92 -2.12
N GLY A 85 -5.48 5.47 -0.90
CA GLY A 85 -4.14 4.94 -0.59
C GLY A 85 -3.89 3.53 -1.17
N ILE A 86 -4.95 2.87 -1.61
CA ILE A 86 -4.92 1.49 -2.10
C ILE A 86 -4.92 1.44 -3.64
N VAL A 87 -5.64 2.35 -4.31
CA VAL A 87 -5.83 2.33 -5.76
C VAL A 87 -5.52 3.69 -6.39
N THR A 88 -6.12 4.77 -5.89
CA THR A 88 -6.07 6.07 -6.58
C THR A 88 -4.65 6.62 -6.68
N TRP A 89 -3.97 6.84 -5.55
CA TRP A 89 -2.62 7.39 -5.54
C TRP A 89 -1.60 6.54 -6.31
N PRO A 90 -1.54 5.20 -6.10
CA PRO A 90 -0.68 4.33 -6.92
C PRO A 90 -0.93 4.49 -8.43
N ARG A 91 -2.19 4.56 -8.87
CA ARG A 91 -2.53 4.73 -10.29
C ARG A 91 -2.21 6.14 -10.80
N THR A 92 -2.48 7.19 -10.03
CA THR A 92 -2.11 8.57 -10.38
C THR A 92 -0.59 8.71 -10.54
N TYR A 93 0.21 8.11 -9.64
CA TYR A 93 1.66 8.11 -9.81
C TYR A 93 2.10 7.38 -11.07
N LEU A 94 1.52 6.22 -11.37
CA LEU A 94 1.84 5.47 -12.59
C LEU A 94 1.48 6.25 -13.87
N GLU A 95 0.34 6.93 -13.89
CA GLU A 95 -0.08 7.78 -15.03
C GLU A 95 0.91 8.94 -15.25
N HIS A 96 1.50 9.47 -14.17
CA HIS A 96 2.56 10.48 -14.23
C HIS A 96 3.97 9.90 -14.43
N GLY A 97 4.10 8.60 -14.72
CA GLY A 97 5.40 7.95 -14.96
C GLY A 97 6.25 7.79 -13.68
N LEU A 98 5.64 7.91 -12.50
CA LEU A 98 6.31 7.78 -11.21
C LEU A 98 6.13 6.37 -10.64
N ASN A 99 7.23 5.62 -10.52
CA ASN A 99 7.24 4.30 -9.89
C ASN A 99 7.27 4.42 -8.36
N ARG A 100 6.13 4.77 -7.74
CA ARG A 100 6.03 5.02 -6.29
C ARG A 100 5.15 4.02 -5.56
N ALA A 101 5.60 3.59 -4.39
CA ALA A 101 4.79 2.85 -3.43
C ALA A 101 3.98 3.81 -2.54
N VAL A 102 2.87 3.34 -1.97
CA VAL A 102 1.96 4.16 -1.16
C VAL A 102 1.63 3.47 0.15
N ILE A 103 1.85 4.16 1.28
CA ILE A 103 1.31 3.79 2.58
C ILE A 103 -0.06 4.46 2.75
N GLY A 104 -1.05 3.67 3.17
CA GLY A 104 -2.42 4.15 3.42
C GLY A 104 -3.04 3.50 4.66
N GLY A 105 -4.37 3.58 4.75
CA GLY A 105 -5.11 3.11 5.93
C GLY A 105 -5.25 4.15 7.04
N TRP A 106 -5.09 5.43 6.71
CA TRP A 106 -5.23 6.56 7.65
C TRP A 106 -6.67 7.02 7.88
N ASP A 107 -7.57 6.74 6.93
CA ASP A 107 -8.97 7.15 6.95
C ASP A 107 -9.74 6.56 8.15
N PRO A 108 -10.16 7.39 9.13
CA PRO A 108 -10.89 6.93 10.32
C PRO A 108 -12.17 6.18 10.00
N SER A 109 -12.89 6.55 8.93
CA SER A 109 -14.15 5.90 8.54
C SER A 109 -13.94 4.44 8.12
N ALA A 110 -12.74 4.12 7.65
CA ALA A 110 -12.35 2.81 7.16
C ALA A 110 -11.49 2.00 8.13
N ARG A 111 -10.95 2.61 9.20
CA ARG A 111 -10.14 1.90 10.21
C ARG A 111 -10.86 0.68 10.79
N LYS A 112 -12.19 0.70 10.88
CA LYS A 112 -13.01 -0.43 11.34
C LYS A 112 -12.89 -1.70 10.50
N PHE A 113 -12.37 -1.60 9.27
CA PHE A 113 -12.15 -2.73 8.37
C PHE A 113 -10.70 -3.24 8.39
N LEU A 114 -9.81 -2.55 9.09
CA LEU A 114 -8.42 -2.95 9.29
C LEU A 114 -8.25 -3.51 10.70
N LYS A 115 -7.21 -4.33 10.91
CA LYS A 115 -6.80 -4.68 12.28
C LYS A 115 -6.28 -3.43 12.99
N THR A 116 -6.29 -3.49 14.32
CA THR A 116 -5.93 -2.38 15.21
C THR A 116 -4.63 -1.67 14.80
N ASP A 117 -3.61 -2.44 14.43
CA ASP A 117 -2.25 -1.98 14.14
C ASP A 117 -1.83 -2.18 12.67
N GLU A 118 -2.79 -2.45 11.78
CA GLU A 118 -2.54 -2.72 10.37
C GLU A 118 -2.68 -1.44 9.53
N LEU A 119 -1.81 -1.29 8.53
CA LEU A 119 -1.86 -0.26 7.48
C LEU A 119 -1.85 -0.95 6.12
N SER A 120 -2.22 -0.21 5.08
CA SER A 120 -2.06 -0.67 3.70
C SER A 120 -0.72 -0.21 3.15
N PHE A 121 -0.11 -1.04 2.31
CA PHE A 121 1.04 -0.68 1.49
C PHE A 121 0.78 -1.16 0.07
N THR A 122 0.82 -0.27 -0.89
CA THR A 122 0.55 -0.60 -2.29
C THR A 122 1.76 -0.29 -3.12
N VAL A 123 2.15 -1.21 -4.00
CA VAL A 123 3.25 -1.02 -4.95
C VAL A 123 2.73 -1.21 -6.38
N PRO A 124 3.31 -0.51 -7.37
CA PRO A 124 3.12 -0.84 -8.77
C PRO A 124 3.53 -2.27 -9.08
N TRP A 125 2.84 -2.92 -10.03
CA TRP A 125 3.15 -4.30 -10.42
C TRP A 125 4.62 -4.49 -10.84
N GLY A 126 5.17 -3.58 -11.64
CA GLY A 126 6.58 -3.63 -12.06
C GLY A 126 7.55 -3.61 -10.86
N MET A 127 7.30 -2.73 -9.88
CA MET A 127 8.08 -2.69 -8.64
C MET A 127 7.95 -3.99 -7.84
N PHE A 128 6.76 -4.60 -7.80
CA PHE A 128 6.59 -5.90 -7.13
C PHE A 128 7.41 -7.01 -7.80
N CYS A 129 7.43 -7.06 -9.14
CA CYS A 129 8.28 -8.00 -9.88
C CYS A 129 9.75 -7.80 -9.54
N ASP A 130 10.22 -6.55 -9.54
CA ASP A 130 11.57 -6.18 -9.14
C ASP A 130 11.91 -6.63 -7.72
N MET A 131 10.98 -6.44 -6.78
CA MET A 131 11.12 -6.91 -5.39
C MET A 131 11.29 -8.43 -5.35
N LEU A 132 10.47 -9.20 -6.07
CA LEU A 132 10.56 -10.65 -6.10
C LEU A 132 11.85 -11.17 -6.74
N GLU A 133 12.34 -10.50 -7.78
CA GLU A 133 13.59 -10.87 -8.43
C GLU A 133 14.80 -10.59 -7.53
N ARG A 134 14.81 -9.43 -6.87
CA ARG A 134 16.01 -8.89 -6.21
C ARG A 134 16.02 -9.04 -4.69
N TYR A 135 14.93 -9.47 -4.06
CA TYR A 135 14.95 -9.73 -2.60
C TYR A 135 16.00 -10.76 -2.14
N PRO A 136 16.42 -11.78 -2.92
CA PRO A 136 17.44 -12.72 -2.46
C PRO A 136 18.78 -12.06 -2.16
N ASP A 137 19.10 -10.95 -2.83
CA ASP A 137 20.35 -10.20 -2.64
C ASP A 137 20.19 -8.99 -1.70
N SER A 138 19.00 -8.81 -1.12
CA SER A 138 18.68 -7.65 -0.30
C SER A 138 19.05 -7.80 1.18
N PHE A 139 18.87 -6.71 1.93
CA PHE A 139 19.01 -6.69 3.40
C PHE A 139 18.15 -7.74 4.12
N LEU A 140 17.11 -8.28 3.48
CA LEU A 140 16.26 -9.34 4.05
C LEU A 140 17.01 -10.65 4.31
N LYS A 141 18.18 -10.86 3.70
CA LYS A 141 19.08 -11.99 4.00
C LYS A 141 20.15 -11.68 5.04
N MET A 142 20.24 -10.43 5.49
CA MET A 142 21.29 -9.98 6.39
C MET A 142 20.89 -10.12 7.86
N HIS A 143 21.88 -10.24 8.75
CA HIS A 143 21.68 -10.42 10.20
C HIS A 143 20.78 -9.34 10.83
N THR A 144 20.82 -8.10 10.31
CA THR A 144 19.99 -7.00 10.80
C THR A 144 18.48 -7.30 10.69
N TRP A 145 18.06 -7.99 9.62
CA TRP A 145 16.66 -8.36 9.42
C TRP A 145 16.18 -9.45 10.39
N GLU A 146 17.08 -10.29 10.92
CA GLU A 146 16.71 -11.35 11.87
C GLU A 146 16.02 -10.82 13.12
N THR A 147 16.47 -9.66 13.61
CA THR A 147 15.85 -8.99 14.77
C THR A 147 14.41 -8.56 14.46
N THR A 148 14.16 -8.05 13.26
CA THR A 148 12.81 -7.68 12.80
C THR A 148 11.94 -8.91 12.57
N ARG A 149 12.48 -10.01 12.01
CA ARG A 149 11.75 -11.28 11.91
C ARG A 149 11.27 -11.79 13.27
N LYS A 150 12.10 -11.69 14.31
CA LYS A 150 11.69 -12.02 15.69
C LYS A 150 10.56 -11.10 16.19
N LYS A 151 10.53 -9.83 15.79
CA LYS A 151 9.40 -8.92 16.09
C LYS A 151 8.13 -9.33 15.34
N ILE A 152 8.22 -9.69 14.05
CA ILE A 152 7.09 -10.18 13.26
C ILE A 152 6.45 -11.42 13.93
N VAL A 153 7.26 -12.39 14.35
CA VAL A 153 6.77 -13.59 15.05
C VAL A 153 6.09 -13.23 16.38
N ARG A 154 6.71 -12.37 17.20
CA ARG A 154 6.11 -11.91 18.46
C ARG A 154 4.79 -11.16 18.24
N SER A 155 4.71 -10.38 17.18
CA SER A 155 3.51 -9.64 16.81
C SER A 155 2.38 -10.58 16.41
N ARG A 156 2.64 -11.56 15.54
CA ARG A 156 1.66 -12.63 15.21
C ARG A 156 1.16 -13.34 16.46
N LYS A 157 2.05 -13.67 17.39
CA LYS A 157 1.69 -14.28 18.67
C LYS A 157 0.78 -13.38 19.51
N ALA A 158 1.12 -12.10 19.66
CA ALA A 158 0.32 -11.15 20.44
C ALA A 158 -1.13 -11.05 19.93
N TRP A 159 -1.32 -11.26 18.62
CA TRP A 159 -2.64 -11.17 17.96
C TRP A 159 -3.27 -12.54 17.64
N GLY A 160 -2.73 -13.66 18.13
CA GLY A 160 -3.31 -14.99 17.93
C GLY A 160 -3.23 -15.52 16.48
N GLU A 161 -2.23 -15.08 15.73
CA GLU A 161 -2.01 -15.41 14.31
C GLU A 161 -0.85 -16.40 14.12
N GLU A 162 -0.48 -17.16 15.15
CA GLU A 162 0.56 -18.20 15.04
C GLU A 162 0.08 -19.30 14.06
N GLY A 163 0.90 -19.59 13.05
CA GLY A 163 0.59 -20.62 12.04
C GLY A 163 -0.22 -20.15 10.83
N LYS A 164 -0.56 -18.86 10.75
CA LYS A 164 -1.00 -18.19 9.52
C LYS A 164 0.16 -17.44 8.86
#